data_AF-A0A7W0UHV9-F1
#
_entry.id   AF-A0A7W0UHV9-F1
#
_cell.length_a   1.000
_cell.length_b   1.000
_cell.length_c   1.000
_cell.angle_alpha   90.00
_cell.angle_beta   90.00
_cell.angle_gamma   90.00
#
_symmetry.space_group_name_H-M   'P 1'
#
loop_
_entity.id
_entity.type
_entity.pdbx_description
1 polymer ?
#
loop_
_entity_poly.entity_id
_entity_poly.type
_entity_poly.pdbx_seq_one_letter_code
_entity_poly.pdbx_strand_id
1 'polypeptide(L)'
;MHLLQGYDEYIMGYSETKYVLHDPSVDRSMLKDKVIFNHIIILDGRVAGHWKRTIKKESVIIEAALYMPFDGARRQALQAAADKHGNFLNLPASVETTRL
;
A
#
# COMPACT_ATOMS: atom_id res chain seq x y z
N MET A 1 -1.77 -4.25 -9.21
CA MET A 1 -1.45 -3.77 -7.85
C MET A 1 -0.45 -2.63 -7.96
N HIS A 2 -0.67 -1.55 -7.21
CA HIS A 2 0.17 -0.35 -7.26
C HIS A 2 0.48 0.18 -5.86
N LEU A 3 1.74 0.61 -5.67
CA LEU A 3 2.23 1.29 -4.47
C LEU A 3 2.32 2.79 -4.76
N LEU A 4 1.28 3.53 -4.39
CA LEU A 4 1.19 4.97 -4.66
C LEU A 4 1.75 5.77 -3.49
N GLN A 5 2.69 6.67 -3.76
CA GLN A 5 3.21 7.59 -2.74
C GLN A 5 2.17 8.66 -2.43
N GLY A 6 2.10 9.09 -1.17
CA GLY A 6 1.07 10.00 -0.65
C GLY A 6 1.02 11.38 -1.31
N TYR A 7 2.08 11.76 -2.03
CA TYR A 7 2.21 13.05 -2.74
C TYR A 7 1.92 12.93 -4.25
N ASP A 8 1.45 11.78 -4.72
CA ASP A 8 0.97 11.61 -6.09
C ASP A 8 -0.37 12.37 -6.24
N GLU A 9 -0.57 13.10 -7.35
CA GLU A 9 -1.76 13.93 -7.62
C GLU A 9 -3.08 13.17 -7.45
N TYR A 10 -3.05 11.83 -7.55
CA TYR A 10 -4.17 10.93 -7.30
C TYR A 10 -4.73 10.99 -5.86
N ILE A 11 -3.93 11.46 -4.88
CA ILE A 11 -4.28 11.51 -3.45
C ILE A 11 -4.59 12.94 -2.98
N MET A 12 -3.97 13.95 -3.61
CA MET A 12 -4.15 15.36 -3.25
C MET A 12 -5.50 15.93 -3.72
N GLY A 13 -6.23 15.21 -4.57
CA GLY A 13 -7.47 15.69 -5.18
C GLY A 13 -8.67 15.78 -4.22
N TYR A 14 -8.97 14.78 -3.40
CA TYR A 14 -10.28 14.75 -2.74
C TYR A 14 -10.31 13.89 -1.47
N SER A 15 -10.46 14.55 -0.32
CA SER A 15 -10.79 13.92 0.97
C SER A 15 -12.07 13.08 0.89
N GLU A 16 -13.00 13.44 0.01
CA GLU A 16 -14.30 12.77 -0.21
C GLU A 16 -14.22 11.56 -1.17
N THR A 17 -13.28 11.53 -2.13
CA THR A 17 -13.18 10.44 -3.14
C THR A 17 -12.47 9.21 -2.61
N LYS A 18 -11.79 9.31 -1.46
CA LYS A 18 -11.24 8.15 -0.72
C LYS A 18 -12.32 7.11 -0.39
N TYR A 19 -13.55 7.55 -0.18
CA TYR A 19 -14.70 6.67 0.08
C TYR A 19 -15.23 5.96 -1.17
N VAL A 20 -14.94 6.49 -2.38
CA VAL A 20 -15.37 5.89 -3.66
C VAL A 20 -14.48 4.71 -4.06
N LEU A 21 -13.18 4.78 -3.72
CA LEU A 21 -12.21 3.71 -3.98
C LEU A 21 -12.23 2.62 -2.89
N HIS A 22 -13.15 2.70 -1.95
CA HIS A 22 -13.23 1.80 -0.81
C HIS A 22 -13.93 0.48 -1.18
N ASP A 23 -13.48 -0.63 -0.61
CA ASP A 23 -14.17 -1.91 -0.73
C ASP A 23 -15.37 -1.95 0.24
N PRO A 24 -16.62 -2.17 -0.22
CA PRO A 24 -17.81 -2.22 0.64
C PRO A 24 -17.75 -3.26 1.76
N SER A 25 -16.88 -4.27 1.64
CA SER A 25 -16.70 -5.32 2.64
C SER A 25 -15.82 -4.92 3.82
N VAL A 26 -15.14 -3.78 3.75
CA VAL A 26 -14.29 -3.26 4.83
C VAL A 26 -15.12 -2.35 5.74
N ASP A 27 -14.96 -2.47 7.07
CA ASP A 27 -15.66 -1.60 8.00
C ASP A 27 -15.12 -0.17 7.91
N ARG A 28 -16.02 0.81 7.72
CA ARG A 28 -15.68 2.23 7.66
C ARG A 28 -15.04 2.76 8.95
N SER A 29 -15.24 2.09 10.09
CA SER A 29 -14.58 2.42 11.35
C SER A 29 -13.06 2.22 11.28
N MET A 30 -12.59 1.26 10.48
CA MET A 30 -11.16 0.98 10.23
C MET A 30 -10.46 2.11 9.48
N LEU A 31 -11.24 3.00 8.84
CA LEU A 31 -10.73 4.16 8.09
C LEU A 31 -10.50 5.39 8.97
N LYS A 32 -11.20 5.49 10.11
CA LYS A 32 -11.28 6.74 10.88
C LYS A 32 -10.08 6.99 11.80
N ASP A 33 -9.35 5.95 12.23
CA ASP A 33 -8.38 6.11 13.32
C ASP A 33 -6.96 5.61 13.06
N LYS A 34 -6.61 5.09 11.87
CA LYS A 34 -5.26 4.57 11.61
C LYS A 34 -4.76 4.85 10.19
N VAL A 35 -4.58 6.12 9.83
CA VAL A 35 -3.61 6.46 8.77
C VAL A 35 -2.22 6.28 9.37
N ILE A 36 -1.76 5.03 9.47
CA ILE A 36 -0.42 4.72 10.01
C ILE A 36 0.64 5.20 9.01
N PHE A 37 0.34 5.16 7.71
CA PHE A 37 1.24 5.58 6.64
C PHE A 37 0.51 6.44 5.59
N ASN A 38 1.23 7.40 5.00
CA ASN A 38 0.67 8.30 3.99
C ASN A 38 0.58 7.67 2.59
N HIS A 39 1.20 6.51 2.36
CA HIS A 39 1.19 5.87 1.04
C HIS A 39 0.11 4.78 0.95
N ILE A 40 -0.48 4.62 -0.24
CA ILE A 40 -1.66 3.80 -0.47
C ILE A 40 -1.33 2.60 -1.34
N ILE A 41 -1.91 1.44 -1.00
CA ILE A 41 -1.90 0.24 -1.84
C ILE A 41 -3.22 0.17 -2.61
N ILE A 42 -3.13 0.11 -3.95
CA ILE A 42 -4.29 -0.07 -4.83
C ILE A 42 -4.31 -1.50 -5.40
N LEU A 43 -5.44 -2.18 -5.25
CA LEU A 43 -5.76 -3.47 -5.83
C LEU A 43 -7.08 -3.33 -6.62
N ASP A 44 -7.05 -3.63 -7.92
CA ASP A 44 -8.23 -3.60 -8.79
C ASP A 44 -9.04 -2.29 -8.72
N GLY A 45 -8.32 -1.16 -8.66
CA GLY A 45 -8.93 0.17 -8.55
C GLY A 45 -9.45 0.54 -7.16
N ARG A 46 -9.27 -0.33 -6.16
CA ARG A 46 -9.70 -0.10 -4.77
C ARG A 46 -8.53 0.01 -3.81
N VAL A 47 -8.72 0.74 -2.73
CA VAL A 47 -7.75 0.81 -1.63
C VAL A 47 -7.74 -0.50 -0.87
N ALA A 48 -6.59 -1.17 -0.86
CA ALA A 48 -6.40 -2.45 -0.16
C ALA A 48 -5.63 -2.31 1.17
N GLY A 49 -5.06 -1.12 1.41
CA GLY A 49 -4.31 -0.83 2.62
C GLY A 49 -3.36 0.34 2.44
N HIS A 50 -2.43 0.45 3.38
CA HIS A 50 -1.42 1.49 3.43
C HIS A 50 -0.03 0.86 3.39
N TRP A 51 0.97 1.62 2.98
CA TRP A 51 2.35 1.16 3.05
C TRP A 51 3.30 2.27 3.45
N LYS A 52 4.47 1.87 3.93
CA LYS A 52 5.65 2.74 4.01
C LYS A 52 6.86 1.98 3.50
N ARG A 53 7.95 2.72 3.28
CA ARG A 53 9.26 2.13 3.02
C ARG A 53 10.27 2.54 4.07
N THR A 54 11.17 1.62 4.37
CA THR A 54 12.39 1.87 5.12
C THR A 54 13.57 1.57 4.21
N ILE A 55 14.31 2.61 3.81
CA ILE A 55 15.52 2.45 3.00
C ILE A 55 16.69 2.17 3.95
N LYS A 56 17.36 1.04 3.73
CA LYS A 56 18.61 0.66 4.40
C LYS A 56 19.77 0.83 3.41
N LYS A 57 21.00 0.60 3.89
CA LYS A 57 22.22 0.70 3.07
C LYS A 57 22.19 -0.19 1.83
N GLU A 58 21.65 -1.41 1.96
CA GLU A 58 21.72 -2.46 0.93
C GLU A 58 20.35 -3.04 0.57
N SER A 59 19.26 -2.45 1.05
CA SER A 59 17.90 -2.95 0.80
C SER A 59 16.85 -1.89 1.06
N VAL A 60 15.64 -2.13 0.55
CA VAL A 60 14.43 -1.41 0.94
C VAL A 60 13.41 -2.38 1.51
N ILE A 61 12.83 -2.05 2.66
CA ILE A 61 11.75 -2.82 3.26
C ILE A 61 10.44 -2.08 3.01
N ILE A 62 9.49 -2.77 2.38
CA ILE A 62 8.13 -2.29 2.18
C ILE A 62 7.25 -2.90 3.27
N GLU A 63 6.77 -2.07 4.18
CA GLU A 63 5.84 -2.48 5.23
C GLU A 63 4.41 -2.16 4.74
N ALA A 64 3.60 -3.20 4.58
CA ALA A 64 2.24 -3.14 4.06
C ALA A 64 1.21 -3.44 5.17
N ALA A 65 0.41 -2.44 5.51
CA ALA A 65 -0.70 -2.56 6.45
C ALA A 65 -2.00 -2.78 5.66
N LEU A 66 -2.51 -4.01 5.65
CA LEU A 66 -3.61 -4.45 4.79
C LEU A 66 -4.95 -4.48 5.54
N TYR A 67 -6.03 -4.08 4.86
CA TYR A 67 -7.39 -4.20 5.40
C TYR A 67 -7.90 -5.64 5.45
N MET A 68 -7.43 -6.47 4.50
CA MET A 68 -7.72 -7.89 4.44
C MET A 68 -6.45 -8.68 4.12
N PRO A 69 -6.30 -9.91 4.63
CA PRO A 69 -5.17 -10.75 4.27
C PRO A 69 -5.16 -11.03 2.77
N PHE A 70 -3.98 -10.93 2.17
CA PHE A 70 -3.77 -11.28 0.77
C PHE A 70 -3.53 -12.79 0.63
N ASP A 71 -4.11 -13.37 -0.42
CA ASP A 71 -3.80 -14.74 -0.85
C ASP A 71 -2.38 -14.84 -1.45
N GLY A 72 -2.02 -16.03 -1.94
CA GLY A 72 -0.70 -16.25 -2.56
C GLY A 72 -0.43 -15.35 -3.76
N ALA A 73 -1.41 -15.21 -4.66
CA ALA A 73 -1.27 -14.43 -5.88
C ALA A 73 -1.13 -12.93 -5.59
N ARG A 74 -1.94 -12.41 -4.66
CA ARG A 74 -1.88 -11.01 -4.22
C ARG A 74 -0.57 -10.70 -3.50
N ARG A 75 -0.04 -11.62 -2.68
CA ARG A 75 1.29 -11.45 -2.07
C ARG A 75 2.42 -11.42 -3.09
N GLN A 76 2.36 -12.27 -4.12
CA GLN A 76 3.33 -12.22 -5.23
C GLN A 76 3.24 -10.91 -6.01
N ALA A 77 2.02 -10.42 -6.28
CA ALA A 77 1.82 -9.13 -6.93
C ALA A 77 2.35 -7.96 -6.08
N LEU A 78 2.22 -8.04 -4.74
CA LEU A 78 2.77 -7.06 -3.82
C LEU A 78 4.30 -7.07 -3.83
N GLN A 79 4.92 -8.25 -3.80
CA GLN A 79 6.36 -8.39 -3.93
C GLN A 79 6.85 -7.84 -5.27
N ALA A 80 6.19 -8.16 -6.38
CA ALA A 80 6.57 -7.63 -7.70
C ALA A 80 6.47 -6.09 -7.77
N ALA A 81 5.50 -5.49 -7.08
CA ALA A 81 5.40 -4.04 -6.96
C ALA A 81 6.53 -3.45 -6.08
N ALA A 82 6.89 -4.14 -5.00
CA ALA A 82 8.04 -3.78 -4.17
C ALA A 82 9.36 -3.87 -4.95
N ASP A 83 9.56 -4.92 -5.75
CA ASP A 83 10.75 -5.12 -6.58
C ASP A 83 10.90 -4.00 -7.61
N LYS A 84 9.81 -3.55 -8.24
CA LYS A 84 9.83 -2.37 -9.12
C LYS A 84 10.28 -1.11 -8.37
N HIS A 85 9.82 -0.92 -7.13
CA HIS A 85 10.24 0.19 -6.29
C HIS A 85 11.71 0.09 -5.89
N GLY A 86 12.18 -1.10 -5.54
CA GLY A 86 13.59 -1.38 -5.26
C GLY A 86 14.49 -1.14 -6.46
N ASN A 87 14.10 -1.61 -7.64
CA ASN A 87 14.83 -1.37 -8.89
C ASN A 87 15.00 0.11 -9.21
N PHE A 88 13.96 0.93 -8.96
CA PHE A 88 14.07 2.39 -9.08
C PHE A 88 15.14 3.00 -8.15
N LEU A 89 15.34 2.39 -6.97
CA LEU A 89 16.35 2.79 -6.00
C LEU A 89 17.70 2.06 -6.19
N ASN A 90 17.82 1.14 -7.14
CA ASN A 90 18.94 0.19 -7.27
C ASN A 90 19.21 -0.62 -5.99
N LEU A 91 18.14 -1.00 -5.27
CA LEU A 91 18.21 -1.79 -4.04
C LEU A 91 17.26 -2.99 -4.12
N PRO A 92 17.62 -4.17 -3.59
CA PRO A 92 16.68 -5.27 -3.43
C PRO A 92 15.55 -4.87 -2.47
N ALA A 93 14.34 -5.34 -2.75
CA ALA A 93 13.15 -5.04 -1.96
C ALA A 93 12.60 -6.28 -1.25
N SER A 94 12.10 -6.11 -0.03
CA SER A 94 11.35 -7.14 0.69
C SER A 94 10.03 -6.58 1.20
N VAL A 95 9.03 -7.44 1.33
CA VAL A 95 7.70 -7.07 1.84
C VAL A 95 7.44 -7.69 3.21
N GLU A 96 6.97 -6.85 4.14
CA GLU A 96 6.43 -7.26 5.43
C GLU A 96 4.94 -6.87 5.47
N THR A 97 4.05 -7.81 5.80
CA THR A 97 2.60 -7.56 5.85
C THR A 97 2.06 -7.62 7.26
N THR A 98 1.29 -6.60 7.64
CA THR A 98 0.55 -6.52 8.90
C THR A 98 -0.93 -6.33 8.62
N ARG A 99 -1.80 -6.97 9.39
CA ARG A 99 -3.26 -6.75 9.31
C ARG A 99 -3.65 -5.55 10.17
N LEU A 100 -4.49 -4.67 9.63
CA LEU A 100 -5.12 -3.56 10.36
C LEU A 100 -6.34 -4.00 11.18
#